data_AF-A0A972M4D7-F1
#
_entry.id   AF-A0A972M4D7-F1
#
_cell.length_a   1.000
_cell.length_b   1.000
_cell.length_c   1.000
_cell.angle_alpha   90.00
_cell.angle_beta   90.00
_cell.angle_gamma   90.00
#
_symmetry.space_group_name_H-M   'P 1'
#
loop_
_entity.id
_entity.type
_entity.pdbx_description
1 polymer ?
#
loop_
_entity_poly.entity_id
_entity_poly.type
_entity_poly.pdbx_seq_one_letter_code
_entity_poly.pdbx_strand_id
1 'polypeptide(L)'
;MVLAVRVLTLEIPTGQIVLKAANESVLFVSDKGQIDITVPPSAELKILSLSGDKLIDIQPKEGKPQELDIKISQGRLEFIIPDQGEKTFSYDTLILEVKGNITVKGQSEEKSLKEGQYSLAIPKRTAVQGLDFLWNPDWSKLKDPNVWIAAVGQIFFTLSLGFGAIITYASYVRRNQDIALSGLAAASLNETAEVILGASIAIPAAVAFFGVANAVMIAKGGAFNLGFVSLPAIFSNIEAGQFFGFLWFFLLFIAGVTSSVAILQPMIAFLEDEFGFDRKTAVTITSVIVFIGAQAVIFLAGFLDEMDFWAGTFFVIVLGLLEVILFYWIYDAKKAWEEINRGGLIQVPRIYFYIVRYLTPIFLLALLIGFVVNEIFGKSHGQTPITVWLARFYLVALYVFLAILVFIADKRQEKQPSN
;
A
#
# COMPACT_ATOMS: atom_id res chain seq x y z
N MET A 1 -3.56 -12.96 8.01
CA MET A 1 -3.78 -12.63 9.44
C MET A 1 -2.50 -12.69 10.27
N VAL A 2 -1.81 -13.84 10.37
CA VAL A 2 -0.55 -13.97 11.16
C VAL A 2 0.49 -12.90 10.83
N LEU A 3 0.71 -12.64 9.53
CA LEU A 3 1.64 -11.59 9.07
C LEU A 3 1.23 -10.19 9.54
N ALA A 4 -0.05 -9.84 9.41
CA ALA A 4 -0.57 -8.55 9.85
C ALA A 4 -0.43 -8.37 11.36
N VAL A 5 -0.76 -9.39 12.17
CA VAL A 5 -0.56 -9.34 13.63
C VAL A 5 0.90 -9.11 13.97
N ARG A 6 1.83 -9.84 13.34
CA ARG A 6 3.26 -9.64 13.57
C ARG A 6 3.70 -8.21 13.25
N VAL A 7 3.27 -7.67 12.11
CA VAL A 7 3.58 -6.29 11.72
C VAL A 7 3.01 -5.28 12.72
N LEU A 8 1.76 -5.45 13.14
CA LEU A 8 1.10 -4.51 14.04
C LEU A 8 1.72 -4.46 15.45
N THR A 9 2.51 -5.48 15.82
CA THR A 9 3.29 -5.51 17.06
C THR A 9 4.69 -4.90 16.94
N LEU A 10 5.07 -4.36 15.77
CA LEU A 10 6.38 -3.75 15.57
C LEU A 10 6.50 -2.42 16.33
N GLU A 11 7.53 -2.36 17.19
CA GLU A 11 8.02 -1.15 17.83
C GLU A 11 9.51 -1.01 17.57
N ILE A 12 9.89 0.02 16.83
CA ILE A 12 11.28 0.24 16.39
C ILE A 12 11.82 1.50 17.09
N PRO A 13 12.86 1.39 17.93
CA PRO A 13 13.55 2.54 18.51
C PRO A 13 14.11 3.45 17.40
N THR A 14 13.94 4.77 17.51
CA THR A 14 14.35 5.71 16.46
C THR A 14 15.86 5.89 16.34
N GLY A 15 16.64 5.38 17.31
CA GLY A 15 18.07 5.69 17.43
C GLY A 15 18.35 7.13 17.85
N GLN A 16 17.32 7.89 18.26
CA GLN A 16 17.46 9.23 18.81
C GLN A 16 17.26 9.21 20.32
N ILE A 17 17.96 10.07 21.03
CA ILE A 17 17.71 10.34 22.45
C ILE A 17 16.91 11.63 22.55
N VAL A 18 15.75 11.60 23.19
CA VAL A 18 14.93 12.79 23.42
C VAL A 18 14.90 13.11 24.90
N LEU A 19 15.26 14.35 25.22
CA LEU A 19 15.14 14.93 26.55
C LEU A 19 13.87 15.77 26.63
N LYS A 20 13.03 15.48 27.61
CA LYS A 20 11.78 16.20 27.87
C LYS A 20 11.76 16.80 29.27
N ALA A 21 11.03 17.90 29.43
CA ALA A 21 10.68 18.42 30.74
C ALA A 21 9.54 17.60 31.37
N ALA A 22 9.30 17.81 32.67
CA ALA A 22 8.19 17.18 33.40
C ALA A 22 6.79 17.40 32.78
N ASN A 23 6.61 18.44 31.96
CA ASN A 23 5.38 18.71 31.21
C ASN A 23 5.35 18.07 29.81
N GLU A 24 6.22 17.10 29.52
CA GLU A 24 6.39 16.42 28.24
C GLU A 24 6.86 17.30 27.07
N SER A 25 7.20 18.58 27.30
CA SER A 25 7.79 19.41 26.25
C SER A 25 9.18 18.91 25.87
N VAL A 26 9.43 18.77 24.56
CA VAL A 26 10.73 18.37 24.03
C VAL A 26 11.70 19.55 24.20
N LEU A 27 12.78 19.32 24.94
CA LEU A 27 13.79 20.34 25.22
C LEU A 27 15.04 20.19 24.37
N PHE A 28 15.35 18.97 23.96
CA PHE A 28 16.57 18.60 23.25
C PHE A 28 16.42 17.23 22.58
N VAL A 29 16.99 17.07 21.38
CA VAL A 29 17.00 15.81 20.62
C VAL A 29 18.42 15.53 20.14
N SER A 30 18.95 14.34 20.41
CA SER A 30 20.22 13.87 19.83
C SER A 30 19.98 12.90 18.68
N ASP A 31 20.48 13.27 17.51
CA ASP A 31 20.27 12.52 16.26
C ASP A 31 21.13 11.27 16.09
N LYS A 32 22.22 11.13 16.84
CA LYS A 32 23.13 9.96 16.77
C LYS A 32 23.03 9.03 17.96
N GLY A 33 21.99 9.19 18.77
CA GLY A 33 21.77 8.31 19.90
C GLY A 33 22.86 8.39 20.96
N GLN A 34 23.53 9.54 21.09
CA GLN A 34 24.57 9.76 22.10
C GLN A 34 24.45 11.16 22.68
N ILE A 35 24.57 11.30 23.99
CA ILE A 35 24.62 12.57 24.70
C ILE A 35 25.67 12.54 25.80
N ASP A 36 26.27 13.69 26.04
CA ASP A 36 27.18 13.93 27.14
C ASP A 36 26.51 14.87 28.14
N ILE A 37 26.46 14.47 29.41
CA ILE A 37 25.95 15.30 30.50
C ILE A 37 27.12 15.78 31.35
N THR A 38 27.31 17.09 31.43
CA THR A 38 28.31 17.72 32.30
C THR A 38 27.64 18.26 33.55
N VAL A 39 28.02 17.71 34.70
CA VAL A 39 27.55 18.13 36.03
C VAL A 39 28.66 18.95 36.71
N PRO A 40 28.47 20.27 36.90
CA PRO A 40 29.47 21.10 37.56
C PRO A 40 29.55 20.82 39.07
N PRO A 41 30.65 21.20 39.75
CA PRO A 41 30.83 21.00 41.19
C PRO A 41 29.76 21.65 42.09
N SER A 42 28.92 22.53 41.54
CA SER A 42 27.83 23.21 42.23
C SER A 42 26.45 22.57 42.01
N ALA A 43 26.38 21.42 41.34
CA ALA A 43 25.12 20.75 40.98
C ALA A 43 25.10 19.28 41.46
N GLU A 44 23.89 18.74 41.61
CA GLU A 44 23.60 17.35 41.95
C GLU A 44 22.74 16.76 40.82
N LEU A 45 23.07 15.54 40.37
CA LEU A 45 22.28 14.81 39.39
C LEU A 45 21.96 13.41 39.91
N LYS A 46 20.68 13.07 39.96
CA LYS A 46 20.22 11.70 40.18
C LYS A 46 19.63 11.15 38.91
N ILE A 47 20.03 9.93 38.58
CA ILE A 47 19.43 9.16 37.49
C ILE A 47 18.63 8.03 38.12
N LEU A 48 17.34 8.02 37.83
CA LEU A 48 16.38 7.04 38.33
C LEU A 48 15.83 6.21 37.16
N SER A 49 15.47 4.97 37.43
CA SER A 49 14.62 4.20 36.52
C SER A 49 13.20 4.79 36.48
N LEU A 50 12.39 4.37 35.51
CA LEU A 50 10.97 4.72 35.48
C LEU A 50 10.20 4.21 36.71
N SER A 51 10.65 3.12 37.35
CA SER A 51 10.11 2.59 38.60
C SER A 51 10.52 3.38 39.84
N GLY A 52 11.38 4.39 39.70
CA GLY A 52 11.91 5.20 40.80
C GLY A 52 13.11 4.56 41.51
N ASP A 53 13.64 3.46 40.98
CA ASP A 53 14.86 2.86 41.52
C ASP A 53 16.05 3.77 41.21
N LYS A 54 16.83 4.06 42.25
CA LYS A 54 17.98 4.95 42.12
C LYS A 54 19.13 4.22 41.44
N LEU A 55 19.49 4.69 40.25
CA LEU A 55 20.54 4.09 39.41
C LEU A 55 21.88 4.76 39.65
N ILE A 56 21.88 6.10 39.65
CA ILE A 56 23.08 6.92 39.89
C ILE A 56 22.73 8.04 40.85
N ASP A 57 23.69 8.34 41.73
CA ASP A 57 23.73 9.57 42.51
C ASP A 57 25.06 10.29 42.31
N ILE A 58 25.04 11.41 41.60
CA ILE A 58 26.20 12.27 41.43
C ILE A 58 26.05 13.45 42.38
N GLN A 59 26.86 13.41 43.43
CA GLN A 59 26.97 14.47 44.41
C GLN A 59 28.12 15.42 44.03
N PRO A 60 28.03 16.70 44.39
CA PRO A 60 29.09 17.67 44.16
C PRO A 60 30.39 17.23 44.86
N LYS A 61 31.45 16.96 44.07
CA LYS A 61 32.81 16.71 44.57
C LYS A 61 33.65 17.98 44.44
N GLU A 62 34.49 18.26 45.42
CA GLU A 62 35.38 19.44 45.42
C GLU A 62 36.33 19.41 44.20
N GLY A 63 36.09 20.31 43.25
CA GLY A 63 37.10 20.82 42.33
C GLY A 63 37.04 20.41 40.85
N LYS A 64 36.23 19.41 40.43
CA LYS A 64 36.13 19.02 39.01
C LYS A 64 34.71 18.66 38.56
N PRO A 65 34.25 19.12 37.38
CA PRO A 65 32.99 18.66 36.80
C PRO A 65 33.05 17.17 36.48
N GLN A 66 31.90 16.49 36.58
CA GLN A 66 31.75 15.10 36.16
C GLN A 66 31.06 15.05 34.79
N GLU A 67 31.54 14.16 33.93
CA GLU A 67 30.98 13.91 32.60
C GLU A 67 30.38 12.51 32.56
N LEU A 68 29.18 12.40 31.99
CA LEU A 68 28.50 11.14 31.74
C LEU A 68 28.15 11.02 30.27
N ASP A 69 28.65 9.96 29.65
CA ASP A 69 28.27 9.56 28.30
C ASP A 69 27.09 8.58 28.38
N ILE A 70 25.99 8.96 27.72
CA ILE A 70 24.80 8.13 27.55
C ILE A 70 24.62 7.88 26.05
N LYS A 71 24.64 6.61 25.65
CA LYS A 71 24.50 6.18 24.26
C LYS A 71 23.38 5.16 24.10
N ILE A 72 22.86 5.02 22.88
CA ILE A 72 21.93 3.95 22.53
C ILE A 72 22.73 2.74 22.08
N SER A 73 22.45 1.61 22.71
CA SER A 73 22.99 0.30 22.32
C SER A 73 21.87 -0.73 22.39
N GLN A 74 21.72 -1.51 21.31
CA GLN A 74 20.64 -2.48 21.14
C GLN A 74 19.23 -1.93 21.44
N GLY A 75 19.00 -0.64 21.15
CA GLY A 75 17.69 0.00 21.34
C GLY A 75 17.38 0.46 22.76
N ARG A 76 18.38 0.44 23.67
CA ARG A 76 18.27 0.93 25.05
C ARG A 76 19.35 1.97 25.37
N LEU A 77 19.06 2.82 26.34
CA LEU A 77 20.02 3.79 26.88
C LEU A 77 21.04 3.07 27.74
N GLU A 78 22.29 3.08 27.29
CA GLU A 78 23.46 2.61 28.00
C GLU A 78 24.31 3.77 28.50
N PHE A 79 24.75 3.69 29.75
CA PHE A 79 25.70 4.62 30.34
C PHE A 79 26.71 3.88 31.22
N ILE A 80 27.89 4.48 31.37
CA ILE A 80 29.02 3.93 32.14
C ILE A 80 29.33 4.87 33.30
N ILE A 81 29.59 4.30 34.47
CA ILE A 81 30.03 5.04 35.66
C ILE A 81 31.52 4.78 35.91
N PRO A 82 32.42 5.76 35.69
CA PRO A 82 33.86 5.56 35.89
C PRO A 82 34.24 5.27 37.35
N ASP A 83 33.54 5.89 38.31
CA ASP A 83 33.89 5.85 39.74
C ASP A 83 33.38 4.60 40.50
N GLN A 84 32.63 3.69 39.86
CA GLN A 84 32.05 2.48 40.49
C GLN A 84 32.41 1.15 39.78
N GLY A 85 33.50 1.15 39.01
CA GLY A 85 34.00 -0.04 38.31
C GLY A 85 33.13 -0.39 37.09
N GLU A 86 33.17 0.46 36.06
CA GLU A 86 32.61 0.26 34.71
C GLU A 86 31.36 -0.65 34.65
N LYS A 87 30.32 -0.32 35.42
CA LYS A 87 29.04 -1.02 35.32
C LYS A 87 28.19 -0.37 34.23
N THR A 88 27.80 -1.16 33.24
CA THR A 88 26.86 -0.75 32.19
C THR A 88 25.43 -1.03 32.63
N PHE A 89 24.58 -0.02 32.54
CA PHE A 89 23.14 -0.10 32.81
C PHE A 89 22.38 0.09 31.51
N SER A 90 21.22 -0.55 31.34
CA SER A 90 20.46 -0.52 30.08
C SER A 90 18.96 -0.35 30.33
N TYR A 91 18.39 0.80 29.94
CA TYR A 91 16.99 1.18 30.20
C TYR A 91 16.32 1.82 28.97
N ASP A 92 15.00 1.66 28.84
CA ASP A 92 14.21 2.31 27.77
C ASP A 92 14.01 3.82 28.02
N THR A 93 13.82 4.19 29.30
CA THR A 93 13.63 5.56 29.78
C THR A 93 14.35 5.76 31.10
N LEU A 94 15.00 6.91 31.25
CA LEU A 94 15.64 7.37 32.47
C LEU A 94 14.99 8.67 32.95
N ILE A 95 14.92 8.85 34.26
CA ILE A 95 14.48 10.10 34.88
C ILE A 95 15.72 10.81 35.43
N LEU A 96 15.88 12.08 35.11
CA LEU A 96 16.94 12.94 35.60
C LEU A 96 16.35 13.92 36.63
N GLU A 97 16.76 13.82 37.89
CA GLU A 97 16.51 14.85 38.89
C GLU A 97 17.74 15.73 39.02
N VAL A 98 17.58 17.00 38.67
CA VAL A 98 18.66 17.98 38.63
C VAL A 98 18.45 18.95 39.79
N LYS A 99 19.51 19.17 40.59
CA LYS A 99 19.60 20.33 41.49
C LYS A 99 20.75 21.21 41.07
N GLY A 100 20.50 22.51 40.91
CA GLY A 100 21.43 23.45 40.27
C GLY A 100 21.28 23.45 38.74
N ASN A 101 22.35 23.85 38.04
CA ASN A 101 22.36 23.90 36.58
C ASN A 101 23.34 22.87 36.02
N ILE A 102 22.89 22.05 35.08
CA ILE A 102 23.73 21.09 34.35
C ILE A 102 23.67 21.39 32.85
N THR A 103 24.64 20.87 32.11
CA THR A 103 24.66 21.00 30.65
C THR A 103 24.52 19.63 30.01
N VAL A 104 23.59 19.52 29.06
CA VAL A 104 23.42 18.35 28.20
C VAL A 104 23.87 18.71 26.80
N LYS A 105 24.77 17.92 26.23
CA LYS A 105 25.35 18.16 24.92
C LYS A 105 25.12 16.95 24.02
N GLY A 106 24.68 17.21 22.80
CA GLY A 106 24.74 16.26 21.70
C GLY A 106 25.79 16.69 20.70
N GLN A 107 25.85 15.99 19.57
CA GLN A 107 26.82 16.33 18.53
C GLN A 107 26.58 17.70 17.87
N SER A 108 25.32 18.15 17.80
CA SER A 108 24.93 19.37 17.06
C SER A 108 24.36 20.48 17.93
N GLU A 109 23.92 20.17 19.15
CA GLU A 109 23.24 21.10 20.05
C GLU A 109 23.72 20.94 21.49
N GLU A 110 23.65 22.01 22.27
CA GLU A 110 23.96 22.04 23.71
C GLU A 110 22.83 22.77 24.45
N LYS A 111 22.39 22.21 25.57
CA LYS A 111 21.28 22.73 26.36
C LYS A 111 21.62 22.72 27.85
N SER A 112 21.54 23.89 28.48
CA SER A 112 21.60 23.99 29.93
C SER A 112 20.23 23.70 30.56
N LEU A 113 20.20 22.75 31.48
CA LEU A 113 19.03 22.41 32.29
C LEU A 113 19.15 23.09 33.66
N LYS A 114 18.01 23.57 34.16
CA LYS A 114 17.90 24.16 35.49
C LYS A 114 17.42 23.10 36.47
N GLU A 115 17.29 23.49 37.73
CA GLU A 115 16.74 22.61 38.76
C GLU A 115 15.32 22.15 38.40
N GLY A 116 15.09 20.85 38.47
CA GLY A 116 13.84 20.22 38.05
C GLY A 116 14.00 18.75 37.68
N GLN A 117 12.90 18.16 37.24
CA GLN A 117 12.82 16.78 36.79
C GLN A 117 12.66 16.71 35.27
N TYR A 118 13.45 15.85 34.64
CA TYR A 118 13.46 15.64 33.20
C TYR A 118 13.41 14.15 32.89
N SER A 119 12.93 13.80 31.70
CA SER A 119 12.95 12.41 31.22
C SER A 119 13.82 12.29 29.97
N LEU A 120 14.60 11.23 29.93
CA LEU A 120 15.41 10.84 28.81
C LEU A 120 14.87 9.53 28.25
N ALA A 121 14.39 9.55 27.01
CA ALA A 121 13.77 8.38 26.39
C ALA A 121 14.24 8.20 24.95
N ILE A 122 14.15 6.96 24.47
CA ILE A 122 14.28 6.65 23.05
C ILE A 122 12.87 6.61 22.47
N PRO A 123 12.48 7.55 21.58
CA PRO A 123 11.20 7.45 20.91
C PRO A 123 11.10 6.13 20.15
N LYS A 124 9.93 5.50 20.17
CA LYS A 124 9.63 4.31 19.38
C LYS A 124 8.70 4.70 18.24
N ARG A 125 9.00 4.24 17.03
CA ARG A 125 8.06 4.24 15.91
C ARG A 125 7.25 2.96 15.98
N THR A 126 5.96 3.07 15.73
CA THR A 126 5.05 1.93 15.83
C THR A 126 4.31 1.72 14.52
N ALA A 127 3.89 0.48 14.28
CA ALA A 127 3.04 0.17 13.13
C ALA A 127 1.69 0.92 13.19
N VAL A 128 1.20 1.26 14.39
CA VAL A 128 -0.02 2.04 14.58
C VAL A 128 0.09 3.42 13.94
N GLN A 129 1.25 4.08 13.96
CA GLN A 129 1.46 5.35 13.26
C GLN A 129 1.24 5.23 11.75
N GLY A 130 1.48 4.05 11.16
CA GLY A 130 1.17 3.79 9.76
C GLY A 130 -0.32 3.60 9.49
N LEU A 131 -1.06 3.06 10.46
CA LEU A 131 -2.52 3.06 10.40
C LEU A 131 -3.08 4.48 10.54
N ASP A 132 -2.59 5.26 11.50
CA ASP A 132 -2.97 6.66 11.67
C ASP A 132 -2.71 7.47 10.40
N PHE A 133 -1.57 7.24 9.75
CA PHE A 133 -1.26 7.87 8.47
C PHE A 133 -2.28 7.55 7.37
N LEU A 134 -2.75 6.30 7.29
CA LEU A 134 -3.69 5.87 6.25
C LEU A 134 -5.14 6.31 6.54
N TRP A 135 -5.54 6.29 7.82
CA TRP A 135 -6.94 6.43 8.22
C TRP A 135 -7.33 7.84 8.68
N ASN A 136 -6.37 8.74 8.89
CA ASN A 136 -6.67 10.14 9.20
C ASN A 136 -7.08 10.91 7.94
N PRO A 137 -8.30 11.46 7.87
CA PRO A 137 -8.76 12.15 6.67
C PRO A 137 -8.02 13.46 6.42
N ASP A 138 -7.57 13.67 5.18
CA ASP A 138 -7.12 14.97 4.68
C ASP A 138 -8.16 15.55 3.70
N TRP A 139 -9.08 16.35 4.24
CA TRP A 139 -10.15 16.99 3.46
C TRP A 139 -9.63 17.98 2.41
N SER A 140 -8.40 18.47 2.55
CA SER A 140 -7.80 19.38 1.57
C SER A 140 -7.57 18.71 0.21
N LYS A 141 -7.40 17.37 0.21
CA LYS A 141 -7.13 16.56 -0.98
C LYS A 141 -8.35 16.28 -1.83
N LEU A 142 -9.57 16.47 -1.32
CA LEU A 142 -10.79 16.23 -2.10
C LEU A 142 -10.93 17.16 -3.32
N LYS A 143 -10.21 18.29 -3.33
CA LYS A 143 -10.16 19.22 -4.47
C LYS A 143 -9.13 18.83 -5.53
N ASP A 144 -8.27 17.84 -5.27
CA ASP A 144 -7.23 17.39 -6.19
C ASP A 144 -7.80 16.31 -7.13
N PRO A 145 -7.94 16.59 -8.45
CA PRO A 145 -8.48 15.62 -9.40
C PRO A 145 -7.64 14.35 -9.51
N ASN A 146 -6.32 14.41 -9.24
CA ASN A 146 -5.44 13.25 -9.34
C ASN A 146 -5.75 12.21 -8.26
N VAL A 147 -6.21 12.66 -7.09
CA VAL A 147 -6.65 11.76 -6.01
C VAL A 147 -7.87 10.96 -6.43
N TRP A 148 -8.82 11.60 -7.12
CA TRP A 148 -10.01 10.93 -7.66
C TRP A 148 -9.68 9.96 -8.80
N ILE A 149 -8.78 10.36 -9.70
CA ILE A 149 -8.30 9.47 -10.79
C ILE A 149 -7.63 8.23 -10.19
N ALA A 150 -6.74 8.39 -9.21
CA ALA A 150 -6.09 7.28 -8.54
C ALA A 150 -7.09 6.39 -7.79
N ALA A 151 -8.03 6.98 -7.04
CA ALA A 151 -9.02 6.23 -6.28
C ALA A 151 -9.94 5.41 -7.20
N VAL A 152 -10.41 5.98 -8.30
CA VAL A 152 -11.29 5.26 -9.24
C VAL A 152 -10.52 4.20 -10.01
N GLY A 153 -9.29 4.49 -10.46
CA GLY A 153 -8.42 3.49 -11.06
C GLY A 153 -8.22 2.28 -10.15
N GLN A 154 -7.95 2.53 -8.85
CA GLN A 154 -7.84 1.46 -7.85
C GLN A 154 -9.13 0.64 -7.71
N ILE A 155 -10.30 1.29 -7.63
CA ILE A 155 -11.59 0.58 -7.51
C ILE A 155 -11.85 -0.32 -8.73
N PHE A 156 -11.56 0.16 -9.95
CA PHE A 156 -11.68 -0.67 -11.16
C PHE A 156 -10.73 -1.86 -11.12
N PHE A 157 -9.47 -1.62 -10.77
CA PHE A 157 -8.44 -2.63 -10.72
C PHE A 157 -8.75 -3.71 -9.67
N THR A 158 -9.03 -3.31 -8.42
CA THR A 158 -9.21 -4.27 -7.33
C THR A 158 -10.49 -5.09 -7.46
N LEU A 159 -11.57 -4.54 -8.01
CA LEU A 159 -12.82 -5.26 -8.22
C LEU A 159 -12.88 -5.97 -9.59
N SER A 160 -11.79 -5.91 -10.38
CA SER A 160 -11.72 -6.51 -11.73
C SER A 160 -12.81 -5.99 -12.68
N LEU A 161 -13.21 -4.73 -12.55
CA LEU A 161 -14.22 -4.09 -13.39
C LEU A 161 -13.61 -3.61 -14.71
N GLY A 162 -14.34 -3.77 -15.82
CA GLY A 162 -13.88 -3.39 -17.16
C GLY A 162 -12.85 -4.35 -17.79
N PHE A 163 -12.45 -5.43 -17.10
CA PHE A 163 -11.58 -6.49 -17.64
C PHE A 163 -12.34 -7.59 -18.39
N GLY A 164 -13.68 -7.58 -18.37
CA GLY A 164 -14.52 -8.67 -18.88
C GLY A 164 -14.53 -9.94 -18.02
N ALA A 165 -13.59 -10.09 -17.07
CA ALA A 165 -13.47 -11.26 -16.19
C ALA A 165 -14.75 -11.55 -15.40
N ILE A 166 -15.37 -10.53 -14.80
CA ILE A 166 -16.61 -10.69 -14.03
C ILE A 166 -17.77 -11.10 -14.93
N ILE A 167 -17.87 -10.55 -16.15
CA ILE A 167 -18.91 -10.92 -17.12
C ILE A 167 -18.76 -12.41 -17.49
N THR A 168 -17.54 -12.85 -17.79
CA THR A 168 -17.26 -14.25 -18.10
C THR A 168 -17.53 -15.18 -16.91
N TYR A 169 -17.19 -14.78 -15.68
CA TYR A 169 -17.51 -15.59 -14.51
C TYR A 169 -19.03 -15.67 -14.27
N ALA A 170 -19.74 -14.55 -14.47
CA ALA A 170 -21.18 -14.50 -14.33
C ALA A 170 -21.92 -15.32 -15.41
N SER A 171 -21.32 -15.57 -16.58
CA SER A 171 -21.94 -16.41 -17.62
C SER A 171 -22.08 -17.88 -17.20
N TYR A 172 -21.27 -18.35 -16.24
CA TYR A 172 -21.39 -19.68 -15.66
C TYR A 172 -22.44 -19.78 -14.54
N VAL A 173 -23.01 -18.66 -14.10
CA VAL A 173 -24.10 -18.63 -13.12
C VAL A 173 -25.40 -19.04 -13.80
N ARG A 174 -26.21 -19.89 -13.15
CA ARG A 174 -27.49 -20.32 -13.71
C ARG A 174 -28.46 -19.13 -13.77
N ARG A 175 -29.30 -19.10 -14.81
CA ARG A 175 -30.21 -17.98 -15.12
C ARG A 175 -30.99 -17.37 -13.93
N ASN A 176 -31.45 -18.19 -12.98
CA ASN A 176 -32.27 -17.75 -11.84
C ASN A 176 -31.52 -17.80 -10.49
N GLN A 177 -30.19 -17.94 -10.49
CA GLN A 177 -29.39 -17.82 -9.28
C GLN A 177 -29.19 -16.34 -8.94
N ASP A 178 -29.11 -16.05 -7.64
CA ASP A 178 -28.85 -14.72 -7.13
C ASP A 178 -27.47 -14.21 -7.56
N ILE A 179 -27.45 -13.01 -8.13
CA ILE A 179 -26.23 -12.25 -8.40
C ILE A 179 -26.13 -10.99 -7.54
N ALA A 180 -27.24 -10.55 -6.92
CA ALA A 180 -27.27 -9.31 -6.13
C ALA A 180 -26.52 -9.47 -4.80
N LEU A 181 -26.87 -10.48 -4.00
CA LEU A 181 -26.17 -10.75 -2.74
C LEU A 181 -24.77 -11.33 -3.01
N SER A 182 -24.66 -12.24 -3.97
CA SER A 182 -23.39 -12.87 -4.34
C SER A 182 -22.36 -11.85 -4.84
N GLY A 183 -22.77 -10.91 -5.71
CA GLY A 183 -21.92 -9.82 -6.19
C GLY A 183 -21.52 -8.86 -5.07
N LEU A 184 -22.47 -8.48 -4.20
CA LEU A 184 -22.18 -7.63 -3.05
C LEU A 184 -21.20 -8.31 -2.07
N ALA A 185 -21.38 -9.61 -1.82
CA ALA A 185 -20.50 -10.37 -0.94
C ALA A 185 -19.08 -10.46 -1.52
N ALA A 186 -18.94 -10.75 -2.81
CA ALA A 186 -17.64 -10.78 -3.48
C ALA A 186 -16.93 -9.44 -3.41
N ALA A 187 -17.62 -8.34 -3.74
CA ALA A 187 -17.07 -6.99 -3.63
C ALA A 187 -16.67 -6.65 -2.18
N SER A 188 -17.54 -6.94 -1.20
CA SER A 188 -17.28 -6.65 0.22
C SER A 188 -16.09 -7.45 0.78
N LEU A 189 -15.93 -8.71 0.35
CA LEU A 189 -14.78 -9.53 0.71
C LEU A 189 -13.49 -8.99 0.11
N ASN A 190 -13.53 -8.52 -1.14
CA ASN A 190 -12.40 -7.83 -1.77
C ASN A 190 -12.00 -6.59 -0.97
N GLU A 191 -12.94 -5.67 -0.71
CA GLU A 191 -12.65 -4.44 0.03
C GLU A 191 -12.12 -4.72 1.43
N THR A 192 -12.70 -5.72 2.12
CA THR A 192 -12.20 -6.17 3.43
C THR A 192 -10.75 -6.65 3.33
N ALA A 193 -10.41 -7.43 2.31
CA ALA A 193 -9.04 -7.88 2.10
C ALA A 193 -8.09 -6.71 1.77
N GLU A 194 -8.51 -5.77 0.92
CA GLU A 194 -7.70 -4.61 0.54
C GLU A 194 -7.45 -3.68 1.74
N VAL A 195 -8.52 -3.16 2.34
CA VAL A 195 -8.42 -2.08 3.34
C VAL A 195 -8.13 -2.59 4.75
N ILE A 196 -8.38 -3.86 5.07
CA ILE A 196 -7.99 -4.42 6.37
C ILE A 196 -6.68 -5.18 6.25
N LEU A 197 -6.60 -6.19 5.38
CA LEU A 197 -5.42 -7.05 5.33
C LEU A 197 -4.25 -6.39 4.60
N GLY A 198 -4.45 -5.89 3.39
CA GLY A 198 -3.41 -5.26 2.58
C GLY A 198 -2.84 -4.01 3.24
N ALA A 199 -3.73 -3.10 3.62
CA ALA A 199 -3.40 -1.86 4.31
C ALA A 199 -2.67 -2.05 5.65
N SER A 200 -2.92 -3.15 6.37
CA SER A 200 -2.31 -3.38 7.70
C SER A 200 -0.92 -4.02 7.66
N ILE A 201 -0.36 -4.29 6.48
CA ILE A 201 0.95 -4.95 6.34
C ILE A 201 2.00 -3.95 5.84
N ALA A 202 1.91 -3.52 4.58
CA ALA A 202 3.03 -2.88 3.93
C ALA A 202 3.31 -1.46 4.45
N ILE A 203 2.25 -0.64 4.57
CA ILE A 203 2.36 0.75 5.05
C ILE A 203 2.76 0.78 6.54
N PRO A 204 2.08 0.07 7.46
CA PRO A 204 2.49 0.00 8.87
C PRO A 204 3.93 -0.49 9.08
N ALA A 205 4.37 -1.52 8.35
CA ALA A 205 5.75 -2.01 8.46
C ALA A 205 6.76 -0.94 8.00
N ALA A 206 6.50 -0.29 6.87
CA ALA A 206 7.37 0.76 6.36
C ALA A 206 7.40 1.99 7.26
N VAL A 207 6.27 2.40 7.84
CA VAL A 207 6.21 3.52 8.78
C VAL A 207 6.93 3.19 10.10
N ALA A 208 6.75 1.99 10.63
CA ALA A 208 7.45 1.55 11.84
C ALA A 208 8.99 1.63 11.65
N PHE A 209 9.52 1.17 10.51
CA PHE A 209 10.95 1.16 10.27
C PHE A 209 11.50 2.52 9.81
N PHE A 210 10.85 3.17 8.86
CA PHE A 210 11.42 4.32 8.15
C PHE A 210 10.79 5.66 8.55
N GLY A 211 9.66 5.65 9.25
CA GLY A 211 8.82 6.82 9.49
C GLY A 211 7.97 7.19 8.27
N VAL A 212 6.94 8.01 8.49
CA VAL A 212 5.95 8.37 7.46
C VAL A 212 6.58 9.00 6.22
N ALA A 213 7.45 9.99 6.38
CA ALA A 213 8.05 10.71 5.26
C ALA A 213 8.83 9.78 4.31
N ASN A 214 9.66 8.90 4.88
CA ASN A 214 10.44 7.95 4.09
C ASN A 214 9.57 6.83 3.51
N ALA A 215 8.55 6.36 4.23
CA ALA A 215 7.60 5.38 3.69
C ALA A 215 6.88 5.91 2.44
N VAL A 216 6.48 7.19 2.45
CA VAL A 216 5.90 7.87 1.27
C VAL A 216 6.92 7.99 0.14
N MET A 217 8.18 8.31 0.43
CA MET A 217 9.23 8.37 -0.59
C MET A 217 9.49 6.99 -1.23
N ILE A 218 9.54 5.93 -0.43
CA ILE A 218 9.69 4.55 -0.89
C ILE A 218 8.56 4.18 -1.84
N ALA A 219 7.30 4.46 -1.45
CA ALA A 219 6.12 4.17 -2.26
C ALA A 219 6.13 4.96 -3.60
N LYS A 220 6.59 6.20 -3.58
CA LYS A 220 6.73 7.03 -4.79
C LYS A 220 7.91 6.64 -5.69
N GLY A 221 8.89 5.91 -5.15
CA GLY A 221 10.08 5.50 -5.91
C GLY A 221 9.84 4.41 -6.95
N GLY A 222 8.67 3.74 -6.91
CA GLY A 222 8.30 2.69 -7.86
C GLY A 222 7.28 1.71 -7.28
N ALA A 223 6.38 1.20 -8.13
CA ALA A 223 5.27 0.34 -7.71
C ALA A 223 5.70 -0.94 -6.96
N PHE A 224 6.88 -1.48 -7.29
CA PHE A 224 7.40 -2.71 -6.67
C PHE A 224 8.25 -2.47 -5.42
N ASN A 225 8.71 -1.24 -5.16
CA ASN A 225 9.69 -0.96 -4.10
C ASN A 225 9.18 -1.39 -2.72
N LEU A 226 7.94 -1.03 -2.40
CA LEU A 226 7.38 -1.31 -1.08
C LEU A 226 7.27 -2.83 -0.84
N GLY A 227 6.70 -3.57 -1.79
CA GLY A 227 6.43 -5.00 -1.64
C GLY A 227 7.63 -5.93 -1.86
N PHE A 228 8.55 -5.57 -2.76
CA PHE A 228 9.63 -6.46 -3.20
C PHE A 228 11.03 -6.04 -2.72
N VAL A 229 11.19 -4.81 -2.21
CA VAL A 229 12.48 -4.32 -1.70
C VAL A 229 12.39 -4.01 -0.21
N SER A 230 11.48 -3.10 0.18
CA SER A 230 11.40 -2.61 1.55
C SER A 230 10.88 -3.65 2.53
N LEU A 231 9.82 -4.38 2.18
CA LEU A 231 9.24 -5.41 3.04
C LEU A 231 10.23 -6.56 3.33
N PRO A 232 10.92 -7.14 2.34
CA PRO A 232 11.98 -8.12 2.60
C PRO A 232 13.13 -7.57 3.47
N ALA A 233 13.55 -6.32 3.24
CA ALA A 233 14.57 -5.67 4.05
C ALA A 233 14.11 -5.41 5.49
N ILE A 234 12.83 -5.09 5.69
CA ILE A 234 12.23 -5.00 7.04
C ILE A 234 12.26 -6.37 7.69
N PHE A 235 11.80 -7.40 6.98
CA PHE A 235 11.75 -8.75 7.54
C PHE A 235 13.13 -9.28 7.89
N SER A 236 14.20 -8.97 7.15
CA SER A 236 15.55 -9.38 7.55
C SER A 236 16.03 -8.79 8.88
N ASN A 237 15.37 -7.75 9.39
CA ASN A 237 15.72 -7.07 10.64
C ASN A 237 14.80 -7.45 11.82
N ILE A 238 13.90 -8.42 11.66
CA ILE A 238 13.05 -8.91 12.75
C ILE A 238 13.28 -10.40 13.02
N GLU A 239 13.04 -10.82 14.25
CA GLU A 239 13.08 -12.23 14.62
C GLU A 239 12.09 -13.06 13.78
N ALA A 240 12.54 -14.23 13.33
CA ALA A 240 11.85 -15.10 12.36
C ALA A 240 11.53 -14.42 11.02
N GLY A 241 12.29 -13.38 10.66
CA GLY A 241 12.15 -12.59 9.43
C GLY A 241 11.97 -13.38 8.14
N GLN A 242 12.83 -14.39 7.90
CA GLN A 242 12.76 -15.21 6.70
C GLN A 242 11.43 -15.95 6.56
N PHE A 243 10.86 -16.43 7.67
CA PHE A 243 9.55 -17.08 7.67
C PHE A 243 8.43 -16.09 7.30
N PHE A 244 8.46 -14.87 7.85
CA PHE A 244 7.48 -13.83 7.47
C PHE A 244 7.66 -13.34 6.03
N GLY A 245 8.90 -13.27 5.54
CA GLY A 245 9.19 -13.00 4.12
C GLY A 245 8.63 -14.09 3.21
N PHE A 246 8.80 -15.37 3.56
CA PHE A 246 8.16 -16.48 2.85
C PHE A 246 6.63 -16.33 2.85
N LEU A 247 6.00 -16.09 4.00
CA LEU A 247 4.55 -15.91 4.09
C LEU A 247 4.05 -14.74 3.24
N TRP A 248 4.81 -13.63 3.18
CA TRP A 248 4.48 -12.47 2.35
C TRP A 248 4.47 -12.84 0.86
N PHE A 249 5.55 -13.42 0.35
CA PHE A 249 5.62 -13.79 -1.06
C PHE A 249 4.68 -14.93 -1.43
N PHE A 250 4.46 -15.88 -0.51
CA PHE A 250 3.48 -16.94 -0.71
C PHE A 250 2.05 -16.40 -0.76
N LEU A 251 1.71 -15.41 0.09
CA LEU A 251 0.45 -14.69 0.02
C LEU A 251 0.27 -14.00 -1.35
N LEU A 252 1.28 -13.24 -1.79
CA LEU A 252 1.25 -12.56 -3.09
C LEU A 252 1.13 -13.55 -4.25
N PHE A 253 1.81 -14.70 -4.16
CA PHE A 253 1.72 -15.77 -5.16
C PHE A 253 0.29 -16.31 -5.28
N ILE A 254 -0.36 -16.67 -4.17
CA ILE A 254 -1.74 -17.16 -4.20
C ILE A 254 -2.68 -16.09 -4.75
N ALA A 255 -2.57 -14.85 -4.26
CA ALA A 255 -3.41 -13.74 -4.73
C ALA A 255 -3.24 -13.49 -6.24
N GLY A 256 -1.99 -13.47 -6.73
CA GLY A 256 -1.69 -13.30 -8.15
C GLY A 256 -2.19 -14.45 -9.00
N VAL A 257 -2.02 -15.70 -8.56
CA VAL A 257 -2.51 -16.88 -9.30
C VAL A 257 -4.03 -16.84 -9.43
N THR A 258 -4.77 -16.61 -8.35
CA THR A 258 -6.24 -16.58 -8.41
C THR A 258 -6.77 -15.50 -9.34
N SER A 259 -6.16 -14.31 -9.35
CA SER A 259 -6.57 -13.22 -10.24
C SER A 259 -6.15 -13.47 -11.69
N SER A 260 -4.96 -14.04 -11.91
CA SER A 260 -4.46 -14.34 -13.26
C SER A 260 -5.36 -15.33 -14.00
N VAL A 261 -5.87 -16.36 -13.30
CA VAL A 261 -6.81 -17.32 -13.91
C VAL A 261 -8.11 -16.62 -14.34
N ALA A 262 -8.61 -15.67 -13.53
CA ALA A 262 -9.84 -14.95 -13.84
C ALA A 262 -9.73 -14.08 -15.10
N ILE A 263 -8.62 -13.36 -15.28
CA ILE A 263 -8.41 -12.50 -16.46
C ILE A 263 -8.05 -13.28 -17.73
N LEU A 264 -7.60 -14.54 -17.60
CA LEU A 264 -7.37 -15.43 -18.75
C LEU A 264 -8.66 -16.10 -19.24
N GLN A 265 -9.64 -16.27 -18.35
CA GLN A 265 -10.88 -16.96 -18.65
C GLN A 265 -11.71 -16.33 -19.79
N PRO A 266 -11.79 -14.98 -19.96
CA PRO A 266 -12.49 -14.37 -21.10
C PRO A 266 -12.01 -14.87 -22.46
N MET A 267 -10.69 -15.00 -22.67
CA MET A 267 -10.14 -15.51 -23.92
C MET A 267 -10.44 -17.00 -24.11
N ILE A 268 -10.38 -17.79 -23.02
CA ILE A 268 -10.71 -19.21 -23.05
C ILE A 268 -12.19 -19.40 -23.42
N ALA A 269 -13.09 -18.69 -22.74
CA ALA A 269 -14.53 -18.74 -23.01
C ALA A 269 -14.86 -18.30 -24.44
N PHE A 270 -14.24 -17.22 -24.93
CA PHE A 270 -14.39 -16.79 -26.32
C PHE A 270 -14.00 -17.89 -27.32
N LEU A 271 -12.90 -18.60 -27.10
CA LEU A 271 -12.49 -19.71 -27.97
C LEU A 271 -13.41 -20.94 -27.85
N GLU A 272 -13.95 -21.22 -26.67
CA GLU A 272 -14.91 -22.31 -26.46
C GLU A 272 -16.25 -21.99 -27.12
N ASP A 273 -16.82 -20.83 -26.80
CA ASP A 273 -18.19 -20.43 -27.19
C ASP A 273 -18.28 -20.07 -28.68
N GLU A 274 -17.31 -19.32 -29.20
CA GLU A 274 -17.37 -18.78 -30.58
C GLU A 274 -16.67 -19.67 -31.62
N PHE A 275 -15.69 -20.46 -31.20
CA PHE A 275 -14.93 -21.34 -32.10
C PHE A 275 -15.24 -22.82 -31.93
N GLY A 276 -15.96 -23.21 -30.87
CA GLY A 276 -16.30 -24.60 -30.56
C GLY A 276 -15.10 -25.45 -30.15
N PHE A 277 -13.99 -24.82 -29.70
CA PHE A 277 -12.82 -25.56 -29.25
C PHE A 277 -13.08 -26.25 -27.92
N ASP A 278 -12.49 -27.43 -27.74
CA ASP A 278 -12.49 -28.07 -26.43
C ASP A 278 -11.60 -27.29 -25.46
N ARG A 279 -11.93 -27.38 -24.16
CA ARG A 279 -11.26 -26.61 -23.11
C ARG A 279 -9.75 -26.74 -23.12
N LYS A 280 -9.22 -27.94 -23.38
CA LYS A 280 -7.77 -28.18 -23.38
C LYS A 280 -7.10 -27.38 -24.49
N THR A 281 -7.70 -27.37 -25.68
CA THR A 281 -7.21 -26.59 -26.82
C THR A 281 -7.29 -25.10 -26.55
N ALA A 282 -8.44 -24.59 -26.07
CA ALA A 282 -8.62 -23.18 -25.75
C ALA A 282 -7.60 -22.68 -24.69
N VAL A 283 -7.42 -23.44 -23.60
CA VAL A 283 -6.43 -23.14 -22.55
C VAL A 283 -5.01 -23.13 -23.12
N THR A 284 -4.66 -24.12 -23.96
CA THR A 284 -3.31 -24.22 -24.55
C THR A 284 -3.01 -23.02 -25.45
N ILE A 285 -3.96 -22.63 -26.31
CA ILE A 285 -3.83 -21.47 -27.20
C ILE A 285 -3.64 -20.19 -26.37
N THR A 286 -4.52 -19.94 -25.41
CA THR A 286 -4.43 -18.76 -24.54
C THR A 286 -3.10 -18.73 -23.79
N SER A 287 -2.64 -19.87 -23.25
CA SER A 287 -1.37 -19.97 -22.54
C SER A 287 -0.16 -19.64 -23.42
N VAL A 288 -0.16 -20.11 -24.67
CA VAL A 288 0.92 -19.81 -25.63
C VAL A 288 0.94 -18.32 -25.98
N ILE A 289 -0.22 -17.70 -26.23
CA ILE A 289 -0.33 -16.25 -26.50
C ILE A 289 0.25 -15.45 -25.33
N VAL A 290 -0.15 -15.80 -24.10
CA VAL A 290 0.30 -15.12 -22.88
C VAL A 290 1.79 -15.33 -22.64
N PHE A 291 2.29 -16.56 -22.84
CA PHE A 291 3.70 -16.87 -22.69
C PHE A 291 4.57 -16.04 -23.64
N ILE A 292 4.17 -15.91 -24.91
CA ILE A 292 4.87 -15.09 -25.90
C ILE A 292 4.80 -13.61 -25.52
N GLY A 293 3.61 -13.11 -25.16
CA GLY A 293 3.41 -11.72 -24.75
C GLY A 293 4.21 -11.33 -23.51
N ALA A 294 4.32 -12.25 -22.54
CA ALA A 294 5.08 -12.03 -21.30
C ALA A 294 6.58 -11.81 -21.54
N GLN A 295 7.16 -12.33 -22.64
CA GLN A 295 8.59 -12.12 -22.91
C GLN A 295 8.92 -10.63 -23.08
N ALA A 296 8.05 -9.87 -23.76
CA ALA A 296 8.26 -8.43 -23.94
C ALA A 296 8.19 -7.68 -22.59
N VAL A 297 7.27 -8.08 -21.71
CA VAL A 297 7.13 -7.53 -20.35
C VAL A 297 8.38 -7.81 -19.50
N ILE A 298 8.96 -9.01 -19.61
CA ILE A 298 10.13 -9.44 -18.82
C ILE A 298 11.41 -8.73 -19.28
N PHE A 299 11.61 -8.61 -20.59
CA PHE A 299 12.91 -8.21 -21.14
C PHE A 299 12.97 -6.76 -21.63
N LEU A 300 11.85 -6.07 -21.83
CA LEU A 300 11.81 -4.70 -22.32
C LEU A 300 11.40 -3.72 -21.22
N ALA A 301 12.31 -2.84 -20.82
CA ALA A 301 12.06 -1.82 -19.82
C ALA A 301 10.93 -0.86 -20.24
N GLY A 302 10.02 -0.56 -19.31
CA GLY A 302 8.85 0.29 -19.52
C GLY A 302 7.69 -0.38 -20.27
N PHE A 303 7.85 -1.62 -20.75
CA PHE A 303 6.79 -2.32 -21.48
C PHE A 303 5.61 -2.67 -20.56
N LEU A 304 5.88 -3.13 -19.34
CA LEU A 304 4.85 -3.41 -18.34
C LEU A 304 4.03 -2.15 -18.02
N ASP A 305 4.71 -1.04 -17.75
CA ASP A 305 4.08 0.23 -17.37
C ASP A 305 3.15 0.74 -18.48
N GLU A 306 3.56 0.61 -19.74
CA GLU A 306 2.72 1.04 -20.87
C GLU A 306 1.50 0.12 -21.08
N MET A 307 1.67 -1.19 -20.89
CA MET A 307 0.55 -2.15 -20.94
C MET A 307 -0.46 -1.87 -19.83
N ASP A 308 0.01 -1.64 -18.60
CA ASP A 308 -0.83 -1.33 -17.45
C ASP A 308 -1.55 0.02 -17.60
N PHE A 309 -0.85 1.04 -18.10
CA PHE A 309 -1.45 2.35 -18.36
C PHE A 309 -2.64 2.27 -19.33
N TRP A 310 -2.44 1.64 -20.50
CA TRP A 310 -3.52 1.56 -21.49
C TRP A 310 -4.58 0.55 -21.11
N ALA A 311 -4.20 -0.69 -20.83
CA ALA A 311 -5.16 -1.78 -20.63
C ALA A 311 -5.70 -1.79 -19.20
N GLY A 312 -4.83 -1.73 -18.19
CA GLY A 312 -5.18 -1.87 -16.77
C GLY A 312 -5.75 -0.61 -16.12
N THR A 313 -5.51 0.57 -16.70
CA THR A 313 -5.94 1.86 -16.13
C THR A 313 -6.93 2.60 -17.04
N PHE A 314 -6.54 2.94 -18.28
CA PHE A 314 -7.36 3.78 -19.15
C PHE A 314 -8.57 3.03 -19.74
N PHE A 315 -8.33 1.91 -20.43
CA PHE A 315 -9.39 1.21 -21.15
C PHE A 315 -10.39 0.50 -20.24
N VAL A 316 -10.04 0.09 -19.03
CA VAL A 316 -11.02 -0.46 -18.07
C VAL A 316 -12.09 0.55 -17.70
N ILE A 317 -11.75 1.84 -17.58
CA ILE A 317 -12.72 2.92 -17.33
C ILE A 317 -13.58 3.15 -18.57
N VAL A 318 -12.97 3.17 -19.75
CA VAL A 318 -13.69 3.29 -21.04
C VAL A 318 -14.69 2.15 -21.19
N LEU A 319 -14.25 0.91 -20.99
CA LEU A 319 -15.07 -0.29 -21.11
C LEU A 319 -16.18 -0.30 -20.05
N GLY A 320 -15.89 0.06 -18.80
CA GLY A 320 -16.93 0.19 -17.77
C GLY A 320 -18.00 1.24 -18.12
N LEU A 321 -17.61 2.38 -18.69
CA LEU A 321 -18.57 3.38 -19.19
C LEU A 321 -19.41 2.81 -20.34
N LEU A 322 -18.76 2.14 -21.30
CA LEU A 322 -19.45 1.52 -22.43
C LEU A 322 -20.44 0.45 -21.97
N GLU A 323 -20.04 -0.44 -21.06
CA GLU A 323 -20.90 -1.49 -20.50
C GLU A 323 -22.14 -0.90 -19.82
N VAL A 324 -21.99 0.19 -19.04
CA VAL A 324 -23.13 0.89 -18.42
C VAL A 324 -24.05 1.49 -19.48
N ILE A 325 -23.50 2.14 -20.51
CA ILE A 325 -24.30 2.72 -21.61
C ILE A 325 -25.05 1.63 -22.36
N LEU A 326 -24.36 0.55 -22.75
CA LEU A 326 -24.94 -0.57 -23.49
C LEU A 326 -26.07 -1.22 -22.67
N PHE A 327 -25.84 -1.50 -21.38
CA PHE A 327 -26.78 -2.25 -20.56
C PHE A 327 -27.94 -1.40 -20.03
N TYR A 328 -27.69 -0.18 -19.53
CA TYR A 328 -28.75 0.65 -18.94
C TYR A 328 -29.41 1.61 -19.93
N TRP A 329 -28.74 2.06 -20.99
CA TRP A 329 -29.29 3.06 -21.91
C TRP A 329 -29.75 2.45 -23.23
N ILE A 330 -28.96 1.56 -23.84
CA ILE A 330 -29.31 0.94 -25.13
C ILE A 330 -30.25 -0.25 -24.95
N TYR A 331 -29.96 -1.19 -24.05
CA TYR A 331 -30.78 -2.38 -23.85
C TYR A 331 -32.16 -2.07 -23.25
N ASP A 332 -32.17 -1.25 -22.18
CA ASP A 332 -33.30 -0.57 -21.52
C ASP A 332 -33.10 -0.61 -20.00
N ALA A 333 -33.18 0.54 -19.33
CA ALA A 333 -32.89 0.65 -17.90
C ALA A 333 -33.81 -0.20 -17.01
N LYS A 334 -35.09 -0.37 -17.37
CA LYS A 334 -36.03 -1.14 -16.56
C LYS A 334 -35.75 -2.63 -16.71
N LYS A 335 -35.52 -3.09 -17.94
CA LYS A 335 -35.11 -4.49 -18.19
C LYS A 335 -33.79 -4.83 -17.53
N ALA A 336 -32.79 -3.95 -17.61
CA ALA A 336 -31.53 -4.11 -16.91
C ALA A 336 -31.72 -4.25 -15.39
N TRP A 337 -32.57 -3.40 -14.80
CA TRP A 337 -32.91 -3.47 -13.38
C TRP A 337 -33.63 -4.76 -12.99
N GLU A 338 -34.56 -5.21 -13.82
CA GLU A 338 -35.26 -6.49 -13.63
C GLU A 338 -34.30 -7.67 -13.72
N GLU A 339 -33.38 -7.68 -14.68
CA GLU A 339 -32.36 -8.72 -14.83
C GLU A 339 -31.39 -8.77 -13.64
N ILE A 340 -30.93 -7.61 -13.12
CA ILE A 340 -30.07 -7.54 -11.93
C ILE A 340 -30.76 -8.12 -10.68
N ASN A 341 -32.07 -7.90 -10.54
CA ASN A 341 -32.83 -8.35 -9.38
C ASN A 341 -33.47 -9.74 -9.57
N ARG A 342 -33.34 -10.35 -10.76
CA ARG A 342 -33.97 -11.65 -11.06
C ARG A 342 -33.34 -12.74 -10.21
N GLY A 343 -34.16 -13.50 -9.50
CA GLY A 343 -33.70 -14.59 -8.64
C GLY A 343 -32.88 -14.11 -7.42
N GLY A 344 -32.87 -12.80 -7.15
CA GLY A 344 -32.09 -12.21 -6.07
C GLY A 344 -32.55 -12.67 -4.68
N LEU A 345 -31.59 -13.00 -3.83
CA LEU A 345 -31.81 -13.21 -2.39
C LEU A 345 -32.04 -11.89 -1.66
N ILE A 346 -31.52 -10.80 -2.23
CA ILE A 346 -31.80 -9.42 -1.84
C ILE A 346 -32.24 -8.64 -3.07
N GLN A 347 -32.96 -7.54 -2.84
CA GLN A 347 -33.18 -6.54 -3.89
C GLN A 347 -32.15 -5.44 -3.77
N VAL A 348 -31.60 -5.01 -4.91
CA VAL A 348 -30.71 -3.86 -4.98
C VAL A 348 -31.50 -2.61 -4.54
N PRO A 349 -30.98 -1.80 -3.60
CA PRO A 349 -31.69 -0.59 -3.16
C PRO A 349 -31.98 0.35 -4.33
N ARG A 350 -33.23 0.83 -4.43
CA ARG A 350 -33.73 1.61 -5.57
C ARG A 350 -32.92 2.87 -5.91
N ILE A 351 -32.18 3.43 -4.95
CA ILE A 351 -31.25 4.54 -5.19
C ILE A 351 -30.20 4.17 -6.26
N TYR A 352 -29.73 2.92 -6.29
CA TYR A 352 -28.73 2.45 -7.25
C TYR A 352 -29.24 2.42 -8.69
N PHE A 353 -30.55 2.32 -8.92
CA PHE A 353 -31.13 2.50 -10.25
C PHE A 353 -30.75 3.87 -10.83
N TYR A 354 -30.84 4.92 -10.02
CA TYR A 354 -30.52 6.29 -10.43
C TYR A 354 -29.01 6.54 -10.46
N ILE A 355 -28.26 5.95 -9.52
CA ILE A 355 -26.79 6.05 -9.50
C ILE A 355 -26.22 5.47 -10.78
N VAL A 356 -26.52 4.21 -11.10
CA VAL A 356 -25.96 3.53 -12.29
C VAL A 356 -26.45 4.19 -13.58
N ARG A 357 -27.71 4.60 -13.64
CA ARG A 357 -28.26 5.21 -14.86
C ARG A 357 -27.72 6.61 -15.14
N TYR A 358 -27.48 7.43 -14.11
CA TYR A 358 -27.16 8.85 -14.30
C TYR A 358 -25.81 9.24 -13.70
N LEU A 359 -25.58 8.97 -12.41
CA LEU A 359 -24.39 9.44 -11.72
C LEU A 359 -23.12 8.75 -12.22
N THR A 360 -23.12 7.42 -12.32
CA THR A 360 -21.98 6.62 -12.78
C THR A 360 -21.49 7.06 -14.17
N PRO A 361 -22.31 7.11 -15.24
CA PRO A 361 -21.81 7.50 -16.55
C PRO A 361 -21.30 8.94 -16.60
N ILE A 362 -21.95 9.88 -15.89
CA ILE A 362 -21.47 11.27 -15.79
C ILE A 362 -20.10 11.32 -15.09
N PHE A 363 -19.96 10.59 -13.99
CA PHE A 363 -18.73 10.56 -13.21
C PHE A 363 -17.57 9.92 -13.97
N LEU A 364 -17.80 8.77 -14.62
CA LEU A 364 -16.79 8.10 -15.45
C LEU A 364 -16.40 8.95 -16.66
N LEU A 365 -17.37 9.62 -17.31
CA LEU A 365 -17.08 10.52 -18.42
C LEU A 365 -16.24 11.73 -17.97
N ALA A 366 -16.58 12.34 -16.85
CA ALA A 366 -15.81 13.46 -16.28
C ALA A 366 -14.37 13.03 -15.94
N LEU A 367 -14.20 11.83 -15.39
CA LEU A 367 -12.88 11.26 -15.11
C LEU A 367 -12.07 10.98 -16.37
N LEU A 368 -12.69 10.41 -17.41
CA LEU A 368 -12.01 10.18 -18.69
C LEU A 368 -11.56 11.50 -19.33
N ILE A 369 -12.39 12.54 -19.29
CA ILE A 369 -12.01 13.88 -19.75
C ILE A 369 -10.84 14.41 -18.92
N GLY A 370 -10.92 14.34 -17.59
CA GLY A 370 -9.84 14.76 -16.69
C GLY A 370 -8.53 14.01 -16.93
N PHE A 371 -8.62 12.69 -17.13
CA PHE A 371 -7.48 11.84 -17.46
C PHE A 371 -6.84 12.27 -18.78
N VAL A 372 -7.62 12.41 -19.85
CA VAL A 372 -7.11 12.85 -21.15
C VAL A 372 -6.45 14.24 -21.07
N VAL A 373 -7.07 15.19 -20.37
CA VAL A 373 -6.49 16.53 -20.19
C VAL A 373 -5.18 16.49 -19.42
N ASN A 374 -5.11 15.76 -18.30
CA ASN A 374 -3.93 15.75 -17.44
C ASN A 374 -2.79 14.86 -18.00
N GLU A 375 -3.11 13.64 -18.41
CA GLU A 375 -2.14 12.62 -18.78
C GLU A 375 -1.70 12.76 -20.25
N ILE A 376 -2.64 13.01 -21.17
CA ILE A 376 -2.33 13.07 -22.61
C ILE A 376 -1.93 14.48 -23.04
N PHE A 377 -2.61 15.52 -22.56
CA PHE A 377 -2.33 16.90 -22.96
C PHE A 377 -1.46 17.68 -21.96
N GLY A 378 -1.49 17.31 -20.68
CA GLY A 378 -0.83 18.05 -19.59
C GLY A 378 0.63 17.68 -19.36
N LYS A 379 1.05 16.47 -19.71
CA LYS A 379 2.45 16.03 -19.54
C LYS A 379 3.31 16.45 -20.72
N SER A 380 4.47 17.04 -20.45
CA SER A 380 5.49 17.29 -21.48
C SER A 380 6.06 15.96 -21.96
N HIS A 381 5.76 15.60 -23.21
CA HIS A 381 6.23 14.36 -23.80
C HIS A 381 7.67 14.57 -24.27
N GLY A 382 8.64 14.16 -23.45
CA GLY A 382 10.04 14.04 -23.87
C GLY A 382 10.21 12.99 -24.97
N GLN A 383 11.46 12.71 -25.36
CA GLN A 383 11.73 11.61 -26.27
C GLN A 383 11.24 10.29 -25.67
N THR A 384 10.20 9.72 -26.28
CA THR A 384 9.60 8.46 -25.83
C THR A 384 10.51 7.30 -26.27
N PRO A 385 10.98 6.44 -25.36
CA PRO A 385 11.83 5.30 -25.70
C PRO A 385 11.19 4.39 -26.76
N ILE A 386 12.01 3.73 -27.58
CA ILE A 386 11.50 2.79 -28.60
C ILE A 386 10.72 1.63 -27.97
N THR A 387 11.09 1.19 -26.76
CA THR A 387 10.40 0.11 -26.04
C THR A 387 8.94 0.44 -25.75
N VAL A 388 8.63 1.72 -25.48
CA VAL A 388 7.26 2.21 -25.29
C VAL A 388 6.47 2.15 -26.59
N TRP A 389 7.08 2.54 -27.72
CA TRP A 389 6.43 2.42 -29.03
C TRP A 389 6.18 0.97 -29.43
N LEU A 390 7.10 0.05 -29.09
CA LEU A 390 6.90 -1.38 -29.28
C LEU A 390 5.70 -1.91 -28.46
N ALA A 391 5.53 -1.45 -27.22
CA ALA A 391 4.38 -1.81 -26.39
C ALA A 391 3.05 -1.33 -27.00
N ARG A 392 3.00 -0.06 -27.45
CA ARG A 392 1.83 0.49 -28.15
C ARG A 392 1.50 -0.27 -29.43
N PHE A 393 2.50 -0.54 -30.25
CA PHE A 393 2.33 -1.32 -31.46
C PHE A 393 1.80 -2.72 -31.15
N TYR A 394 2.35 -3.38 -30.12
CA TYR A 394 1.88 -4.69 -29.66
C TYR A 394 0.41 -4.65 -29.22
N LEU A 395 -0.01 -3.66 -28.44
CA LEU A 395 -1.41 -3.47 -28.03
C LEU A 395 -2.35 -3.31 -29.23
N VAL A 396 -1.97 -2.46 -30.20
CA VAL A 396 -2.77 -2.26 -31.42
C VAL A 396 -2.82 -3.55 -32.25
N ALA A 397 -1.69 -4.25 -32.39
CA ALA A 397 -1.64 -5.53 -33.10
C ALA A 397 -2.52 -6.59 -32.43
N LEU A 398 -2.50 -6.67 -31.09
CA LEU A 398 -3.36 -7.56 -30.33
C LEU A 398 -4.84 -7.22 -30.50
N TYR A 399 -5.20 -5.94 -30.44
CA TYR A 399 -6.57 -5.49 -30.70
C TYR A 399 -7.05 -5.86 -32.10
N VAL A 400 -6.25 -5.57 -33.13
CA VAL A 400 -6.57 -5.94 -34.52
C VAL A 400 -6.70 -7.45 -34.68
N PHE A 401 -5.81 -8.22 -34.06
CA PHE A 401 -5.90 -9.68 -34.04
C PHE A 401 -7.22 -10.17 -33.43
N LEU A 402 -7.61 -9.67 -32.25
CA LEU A 402 -8.87 -10.03 -31.62
C LEU A 402 -10.08 -9.59 -32.46
N ALA A 403 -10.05 -8.40 -33.07
CA ALA A 403 -11.12 -7.94 -33.96
C ALA A 403 -11.28 -8.85 -35.19
N ILE A 404 -10.17 -9.33 -35.76
CA ILE A 404 -10.21 -10.33 -36.85
C ILE A 404 -10.82 -11.65 -36.36
N LEU A 405 -10.47 -12.11 -35.15
CA LEU A 405 -11.08 -13.33 -34.59
C LEU A 405 -12.60 -13.16 -34.40
N VAL A 406 -13.05 -12.02 -33.91
CA VAL A 406 -14.49 -11.71 -33.78
C VAL A 406 -15.17 -11.71 -35.16
N PHE A 407 -14.57 -11.09 -36.16
CA PHE A 407 -15.09 -11.11 -37.53
C PHE A 407 -15.19 -12.53 -38.10
N ILE A 408 -14.19 -13.38 -37.83
CA ILE A 408 -14.20 -14.79 -38.25
C ILE A 408 -15.31 -15.55 -37.52
N ALA A 409 -15.47 -15.35 -36.21
CA ALA A 409 -16.53 -15.98 -35.41
C ALA A 409 -17.92 -15.63 -35.94
N ASP A 410 -18.19 -14.34 -36.17
CA ASP A 410 -19.45 -13.83 -36.74
C ASP A 410 -19.75 -14.51 -38.10
N LYS A 411 -18.76 -14.58 -38.99
CA LYS A 411 -18.89 -15.26 -40.29
C LYS A 411 -19.07 -16.78 -40.19
N ARG A 412 -18.65 -17.41 -39.10
CA ARG A 412 -18.91 -18.84 -38.84
C ARG A 412 -20.34 -19.06 -38.36
N GLN A 413 -20.84 -18.20 -37.48
CA GLN A 413 -22.22 -18.25 -36.99
C GLN A 413 -23.23 -18.03 -38.13
N GLU A 414 -22.99 -17.06 -39.03
CA GLU A 414 -23.85 -16.85 -40.22
C GLU A 414 -23.99 -18.12 -41.10
N LYS A 415 -22.96 -18.97 -41.14
CA LYS A 415 -22.93 -20.20 -41.95
C LYS A 415 -23.54 -21.42 -41.26
N GLN A 416 -23.74 -21.37 -39.95
CA GLN A 416 -24.38 -22.40 -39.16
C GLN A 416 -25.68 -21.81 -38.58
N PRO A 417 -26.77 -21.73 -39.37
CA PRO A 417 -28.04 -21.25 -38.84
C PRO A 417 -28.43 -22.10 -37.64
N SER A 418 -28.64 -21.45 -36.50
CA SER A 418 -29.04 -22.03 -35.24
C SER A 418 -30.24 -22.97 -35.43
N ASN A 419 -30.05 -24.26 -35.12
CA ASN A 419 -31.15 -25.23 -34.98
C ASN A 419 -31.91 -25.01 -33.69
#